data_AF-A0AAQ4DZU8-F1
#
_entry.id   AF-A0AAQ4DZU8-F1
#
_cell.length_a   1.000
_cell.length_b   1.000
_cell.length_c   1.000
_cell.angle_alpha   90.00
_cell.angle_beta   90.00
_cell.angle_gamma   90.00
#
_symmetry.space_group_name_H-M   'P 1'
#
loop_
_entity.id
_entity.type
_entity.pdbx_description
1 polymer ?
#
loop_
_entity_poly.entity_id
_entity_poly.type
_entity_poly.pdbx_seq_one_letter_code
_entity_poly.pdbx_strand_id
1 'polypeptide(L)'
;MDEVALTTAWFVDQVFKRISLMTSRTPAMALSDICPEKRKEAVAFLTSFKEVFRNLGIIDKGKTNAALKPVQAGIIIRTRTALNLRELYVQSKNLKFLLFSRLCQDALGNLFSTIRVKSPVPRAREFKYTLRVFVLEQFFKPSRHGSYDIDQTV
;
A
#
# COMPACT_ATOMS: atom_id res chain seq x y z
N MET A 1 -11.19 32.05 10.50
CA MET A 1 -10.46 30.80 10.82
C MET A 1 -9.02 31.00 10.36
N ASP A 2 -8.04 30.62 11.16
CA ASP A 2 -6.62 30.84 10.84
C ASP A 2 -6.23 30.18 9.50
N GLU A 3 -5.52 30.91 8.63
CA GLU A 3 -5.16 30.47 7.27
C GLU A 3 -4.27 29.22 7.32
N VAL A 4 -3.40 29.14 8.33
CA VAL A 4 -2.55 27.97 8.58
C VAL A 4 -3.40 26.75 8.97
N ALA A 5 -4.42 26.95 9.81
CA ALA A 5 -5.34 25.88 10.19
C ALA A 5 -6.13 25.36 8.99
N LEU A 6 -6.61 26.25 8.10
CA LEU A 6 -7.32 25.86 6.87
C LEU A 6 -6.41 25.07 5.92
N THR A 7 -5.19 25.55 5.69
CA THR A 7 -4.21 24.87 4.82
C THR A 7 -3.83 23.49 5.38
N THR A 8 -3.65 23.40 6.70
CA THR A 8 -3.36 22.13 7.39
C THR A 8 -4.51 21.15 7.25
N ALA A 9 -5.75 21.59 7.49
CA ALA A 9 -6.95 20.76 7.35
C ALA A 9 -7.09 20.22 5.93
N TRP A 10 -6.89 21.08 4.91
CA TRP A 10 -6.88 20.68 3.52
C TRP A 10 -5.82 19.61 3.25
N PHE A 11 -4.58 19.81 3.71
CA PHE A 11 -3.50 18.85 3.48
C PHE A 11 -3.78 17.49 4.15
N VAL A 12 -4.30 17.50 5.38
CA VAL A 12 -4.70 16.28 6.09
C VAL A 12 -5.78 15.52 5.31
N ASP A 13 -6.77 16.22 4.77
CA ASP A 13 -7.82 15.61 3.93
C ASP A 13 -7.24 14.99 2.65
N GLN A 14 -6.33 15.68 1.97
CA GLN A 14 -5.63 15.13 0.79
C GLN A 14 -4.89 13.84 1.15
N VAL A 15 -4.12 13.85 2.24
CA VAL A 15 -3.37 12.67 2.69
C VAL A 15 -4.31 11.52 3.06
N PHE A 16 -5.39 11.81 3.79
CA PHE A 16 -6.38 10.82 4.18
C PHE A 16 -7.06 10.16 2.98
N LYS A 17 -7.53 10.96 2.01
CA LYS A 17 -8.14 10.46 0.76
C LYS A 17 -7.17 9.57 -0.02
N ARG A 18 -5.89 9.97 -0.11
CA ARG A 18 -4.85 9.18 -0.78
C ARG A 18 -4.56 7.87 -0.05
N ILE A 19 -4.43 7.87 1.28
CA ILE A 19 -4.22 6.65 2.05
C ILE A 19 -5.39 5.70 1.82
N SER A 20 -6.62 6.19 1.96
CA SER A 20 -7.84 5.40 1.78
C SER A 20 -7.88 4.69 0.42
N LEU A 21 -7.56 5.39 -0.67
CA LEU A 21 -7.45 4.80 -2.00
C LEU A 21 -6.34 3.74 -2.09
N MET A 22 -5.15 4.04 -1.59
CA MET A 22 -3.96 3.20 -1.71
C MET A 22 -3.94 2.01 -0.73
N THR A 23 -4.80 2.00 0.28
CA THR A 23 -4.93 0.90 1.26
C THR A 23 -6.29 0.21 1.18
N SER A 24 -7.04 0.42 0.10
CA SER A 24 -8.35 -0.20 -0.09
C SER A 24 -8.29 -1.72 -0.08
N ARG A 25 -9.21 -2.33 0.69
CA ARG A 25 -9.41 -3.78 0.79
C ARG A 25 -10.66 -4.27 0.07
N THR A 26 -11.48 -3.36 -0.48
CA THR A 26 -12.75 -3.71 -1.09
C THR A 26 -12.69 -3.56 -2.62
N PRO A 27 -13.29 -4.50 -3.39
CA PRO A 27 -13.40 -4.41 -4.85
C PRO A 27 -14.18 -3.17 -5.33
N ALA A 28 -15.11 -2.70 -4.51
CA ALA A 28 -16.02 -1.59 -4.79
C ALA A 28 -15.34 -0.20 -4.73
N MET A 29 -14.07 -0.13 -4.33
CA MET A 29 -13.35 1.13 -4.22
C MET A 29 -12.75 1.61 -5.55
N ALA A 30 -12.52 2.91 -5.59
CA ALA A 30 -12.52 3.80 -6.76
C ALA A 30 -11.45 3.57 -7.85
N LEU A 31 -10.84 2.40 -8.00
CA LEU A 31 -9.93 2.11 -9.11
C LEU A 31 -10.33 0.86 -9.92
N SER A 32 -11.43 0.21 -9.54
CA SER A 32 -12.06 -0.86 -10.34
C SER A 32 -12.93 -0.29 -11.45
N ASP A 33 -13.19 -1.11 -12.48
CA ASP A 33 -14.06 -0.74 -13.60
C ASP A 33 -15.55 -0.96 -13.29
N ILE A 34 -15.86 -1.36 -12.06
CA ILE A 34 -17.23 -1.52 -11.55
C ILE A 34 -17.96 -0.18 -11.53
N CYS A 35 -17.25 0.93 -11.23
CA CYS A 35 -17.82 2.28 -11.20
C CYS A 35 -16.90 3.27 -11.96
N PRO A 36 -17.17 3.52 -13.26
CA PRO A 36 -16.26 4.29 -14.10
C PRO A 36 -16.10 5.75 -13.69
N GLU A 37 -17.12 6.36 -13.07
CA GLU A 37 -17.06 7.75 -12.60
C GLU A 37 -16.18 7.91 -11.35
N LYS A 38 -16.38 7.06 -10.34
CA LYS A 38 -15.49 7.02 -9.16
C LYS A 38 -14.03 6.77 -9.56
N ARG A 39 -13.82 5.96 -10.60
CA ARG A 39 -12.50 5.74 -11.19
C ARG A 39 -11.88 7.00 -11.76
N LYS A 40 -12.60 7.72 -12.62
CA LYS A 40 -12.08 8.97 -13.20
C LYS A 40 -11.70 9.96 -12.09
N GLU A 41 -12.55 10.09 -11.08
CA GLU A 41 -12.30 10.95 -9.92
C GLU A 41 -11.02 10.53 -9.17
N ALA A 42 -10.86 9.24 -8.88
CA ALA A 42 -9.68 8.74 -8.17
C ALA A 42 -8.39 8.91 -8.96
N VAL A 43 -8.41 8.67 -10.27
CA VAL A 43 -7.23 8.86 -11.15
C VAL A 43 -6.86 10.35 -11.23
N ALA A 44 -7.84 11.23 -11.41
CA ALA A 44 -7.62 12.67 -11.43
C ALA A 44 -7.05 13.16 -10.08
N PHE A 45 -7.64 12.72 -8.97
CA PHE A 45 -7.18 13.02 -7.63
C PHE A 45 -5.73 12.54 -7.40
N LEU A 46 -5.42 11.27 -7.70
CA LEU A 46 -4.07 10.73 -7.51
C LEU A 46 -3.02 11.45 -8.37
N THR A 47 -3.41 11.87 -9.58
CA THR A 47 -2.55 12.66 -10.47
C THR A 47 -2.28 14.04 -9.88
N SER A 48 -3.31 14.73 -9.37
CA SER A 48 -3.17 16.01 -8.68
C SER A 48 -2.33 15.89 -7.40
N PHE A 49 -2.60 14.87 -6.57
CA PHE A 49 -1.87 14.61 -5.33
C PHE A 49 -0.37 14.40 -5.55
N LYS A 50 0.00 13.70 -6.64
CA LYS A 50 1.40 13.55 -7.06
C LYS A 50 2.05 14.91 -7.35
N GLU A 51 1.34 15.82 -7.99
CA GLU A 51 1.84 17.19 -8.27
C GLU A 51 1.99 18.01 -6.99
N VAL A 52 1.06 17.88 -6.03
CA VAL A 52 1.20 18.50 -4.70
C VAL A 52 2.52 18.07 -4.05
N PHE A 53 2.83 16.77 -4.00
CA PHE A 53 4.08 16.27 -3.40
C PHE A 53 5.34 16.59 -4.21
N ARG A 54 5.21 16.81 -5.53
CA ARG A 54 6.30 17.28 -6.38
C ARG A 54 6.67 18.72 -6.07
N ASN A 55 5.68 19.57 -5.83
CA ASN A 55 5.86 21.00 -5.58
C ASN A 55 6.01 21.35 -4.09
N LEU A 56 5.74 20.40 -3.20
CA LEU A 56 5.87 20.60 -1.76
C LEU A 56 7.33 20.92 -1.38
N GLY A 57 7.55 22.08 -0.77
CA GLY A 57 8.86 22.52 -0.30
C GLY A 57 9.28 21.80 0.98
N ILE A 58 9.71 20.54 0.89
CA ILE A 58 10.36 19.84 2.02
C ILE A 58 11.85 20.20 2.03
N ILE A 59 12.15 21.45 2.38
CA ILE A 59 13.50 22.03 2.28
C ILE A 59 14.21 21.95 3.63
N ASP A 60 15.48 21.53 3.63
CA ASP A 60 16.41 21.81 4.74
C ASP A 60 16.83 23.27 4.64
N LYS A 61 16.60 24.07 5.69
CA LYS A 61 17.15 25.43 5.77
C LYS A 61 18.67 25.35 5.51
N GLY A 62 19.14 25.97 4.44
CA GLY A 62 20.56 26.04 4.08
C GLY A 62 21.05 25.08 2.99
N LYS A 63 20.21 24.19 2.43
CA LYS A 63 20.57 23.40 1.24
C LYS A 63 19.99 24.04 -0.02
N THR A 64 20.88 24.43 -0.93
CA THR A 64 20.57 25.04 -2.24
C THR A 64 20.13 24.04 -3.30
N ASN A 65 20.37 22.75 -3.10
CA ASN A 65 20.04 21.73 -4.10
C ASN A 65 18.58 21.28 -3.96
N ALA A 66 17.80 21.56 -5.00
CA ALA A 66 16.42 21.12 -5.18
C ALA A 66 16.35 19.61 -5.48
N ALA A 67 16.69 18.78 -4.50
CA ALA A 67 16.52 17.34 -4.58
C ALA A 67 15.21 16.92 -3.87
N LEU A 68 14.44 16.03 -4.50
CA LEU A 68 13.27 15.42 -3.87
C LEU A 68 13.70 14.65 -2.62
N LYS A 69 13.03 14.90 -1.49
CA LYS A 69 13.21 14.08 -0.30
C LYS A 69 12.66 12.68 -0.56
N PRO A 70 13.19 11.63 0.11
CA PRO A 70 12.75 10.25 -0.11
C PRO A 70 11.23 10.05 0.02
N VAL A 71 10.57 10.80 0.92
CA VAL A 71 9.11 10.76 1.07
C VAL A 71 8.37 11.26 -0.18
N GLN A 72 8.86 12.32 -0.83
CA GLN A 72 8.28 12.87 -2.06
C GLN A 72 8.48 11.89 -3.21
N ALA A 73 9.72 11.42 -3.39
CA ALA A 73 10.06 10.42 -4.41
C ALA A 73 9.22 9.15 -4.24
N GLY A 74 9.12 8.64 -3.00
CA GLY A 74 8.34 7.45 -2.69
C GLY A 74 6.85 7.62 -2.97
N ILE A 75 6.26 8.76 -2.66
CA ILE A 75 4.86 9.05 -2.98
C ILE A 75 4.65 9.13 -4.50
N ILE A 76 5.52 9.82 -5.22
CA ILE A 76 5.44 9.96 -6.68
C ILE A 76 5.54 8.60 -7.36
N ILE A 77 6.56 7.81 -7.00
CA ILE A 77 6.78 6.47 -7.55
C ILE A 77 5.60 5.57 -7.23
N ARG A 78 5.16 5.52 -5.96
CA ARG A 78 4.08 4.63 -5.54
C ARG A 78 2.76 4.97 -6.24
N THR A 79 2.43 6.24 -6.41
CA THR A 79 1.24 6.67 -7.13
C THR A 79 1.33 6.31 -8.62
N ARG A 80 2.48 6.55 -9.26
CA ARG A 80 2.67 6.22 -10.68
C ARG A 80 2.61 4.70 -10.92
N THR A 81 3.28 3.92 -10.09
CA THR A 81 3.24 2.45 -10.15
C THR A 81 1.82 1.93 -9.97
N ALA A 82 1.03 2.50 -9.05
CA ALA A 82 -0.35 2.08 -8.84
C ALA A 82 -1.23 2.29 -10.08
N LEU A 83 -1.09 3.44 -10.75
CA LEU A 83 -1.81 3.74 -12.00
C LEU A 83 -1.37 2.80 -13.13
N ASN A 84 -0.07 2.58 -13.30
CA ASN A 84 0.46 1.68 -14.32
C ASN A 84 0.05 0.22 -14.10
N LEU A 85 0.04 -0.26 -12.84
CA LEU A 85 -0.43 -1.60 -12.49
C LEU A 85 -1.91 -1.78 -12.82
N ARG A 86 -2.73 -0.74 -12.60
CA ARG A 86 -4.12 -0.76 -13.00
C ARG A 86 -4.25 -0.90 -14.52
N GLU A 87 -3.55 -0.08 -15.29
CA GLU A 87 -3.56 -0.16 -16.75
C GLU A 87 -3.18 -1.57 -17.22
N LEU A 88 -2.06 -2.11 -16.72
CA LEU A 88 -1.61 -3.45 -17.08
C LEU A 88 -2.62 -4.54 -16.73
N TYR A 89 -3.08 -4.60 -15.48
CA TYR A 89 -3.86 -5.74 -15.01
C TYR A 89 -5.36 -5.62 -15.23
N VAL A 90 -5.92 -4.42 -15.06
CA VAL A 90 -7.36 -4.21 -15.25
C VAL A 90 -7.67 -4.04 -16.74
N GLN A 91 -6.89 -3.24 -17.47
CA GLN A 91 -7.19 -2.97 -18.89
C GLN A 91 -6.58 -4.02 -19.82
N SER A 92 -5.28 -4.34 -19.67
CA SER A 92 -4.64 -5.29 -20.61
C SER A 92 -4.89 -6.76 -20.27
N LYS A 93 -5.05 -7.11 -18.98
CA LYS A 93 -5.29 -8.50 -18.53
C LYS A 93 -6.73 -8.79 -18.11
N ASN A 94 -7.65 -7.83 -18.27
CA ASN A 94 -9.07 -7.98 -17.97
C ASN A 94 -9.39 -8.44 -16.53
N LEU A 95 -8.56 -8.08 -15.54
CA LEU A 95 -8.92 -8.30 -14.13
C LEU A 95 -10.04 -7.34 -13.71
N LYS A 96 -11.01 -7.85 -12.95
CA LYS A 96 -12.17 -7.06 -12.50
C LYS A 96 -11.77 -5.88 -11.58
N PHE A 97 -10.75 -6.06 -10.77
CA PHE A 97 -10.26 -5.06 -9.82
C PHE A 97 -8.83 -5.40 -9.35
N LEU A 98 -8.16 -4.42 -8.72
CA LEU A 98 -6.87 -4.60 -8.04
C LEU A 98 -6.97 -4.10 -6.60
N LEU A 99 -6.48 -4.88 -5.64
CA LEU A 99 -6.48 -4.51 -4.23
C LEU A 99 -5.14 -3.88 -3.84
N PHE A 100 -5.08 -2.55 -3.83
CA PHE A 100 -3.87 -1.82 -3.48
C PHE A 100 -3.39 -2.07 -2.05
N SER A 101 -4.28 -2.48 -1.13
CA SER A 101 -3.89 -2.91 0.22
C SER A 101 -2.88 -4.07 0.22
N ARG A 102 -2.85 -4.90 -0.84
CA ARG A 102 -1.92 -6.03 -0.97
C ARG A 102 -0.53 -5.62 -1.44
N LEU A 103 -0.36 -4.37 -1.86
CA LEU A 103 0.94 -3.82 -2.27
C LEU A 103 1.70 -3.13 -1.11
N CYS A 104 1.12 -3.15 0.10
CA CYS A 104 1.77 -2.68 1.33
C CYS A 104 2.57 -3.80 1.99
N GLN A 105 3.54 -3.42 2.81
CA GLN A 105 4.35 -4.35 3.60
C GLN A 105 3.69 -4.71 4.96
N ASP A 106 2.43 -4.32 5.18
CA ASP A 106 1.71 -4.54 6.44
C ASP A 106 1.68 -6.03 6.83
N ALA A 107 1.50 -6.92 5.85
CA ALA A 107 1.49 -8.37 6.10
C ALA A 107 2.84 -8.87 6.64
N LEU A 108 3.95 -8.34 6.13
CA LEU A 108 5.29 -8.66 6.60
C LEU A 108 5.55 -8.08 8.00
N GLY A 109 5.10 -6.85 8.24
CA GLY A 109 5.14 -6.23 9.57
C GLY A 109 4.36 -7.04 10.61
N ASN A 110 3.17 -7.51 10.24
CA ASN A 110 2.36 -8.38 11.07
C ASN A 110 3.05 -9.72 11.37
N LEU A 111 3.66 -10.36 10.36
CA LEU A 111 4.44 -11.58 10.55
C LEU A 111 5.59 -11.37 11.55
N PHE A 112 6.34 -10.28 11.40
CA PHE A 112 7.42 -9.95 12.35
C PHE A 112 6.90 -9.70 13.76
N SER A 113 5.74 -9.05 13.90
CA SER A 113 5.09 -8.89 15.21
C SER A 113 4.71 -10.25 15.81
N THR A 114 4.14 -11.16 15.03
CA THR A 114 3.82 -12.53 15.50
C THR A 114 5.08 -13.29 15.93
N ILE A 115 6.19 -13.19 15.19
CA ILE A 115 7.47 -13.79 15.60
C ILE A 115 7.97 -13.20 16.92
N ARG A 116 7.84 -11.87 17.08
CA ARG A 116 8.27 -11.16 18.28
C ARG A 116 7.43 -11.41 19.54
N VAL A 117 6.23 -11.99 19.40
CA VAL A 117 5.43 -12.42 20.57
C VAL A 117 6.18 -13.43 21.43
N LYS A 118 6.95 -14.33 20.81
CA LYS A 118 7.75 -15.34 21.56
C LYS A 118 9.04 -14.76 22.15
N SER A 119 9.67 -13.83 21.44
CA SER A 119 10.88 -13.14 21.87
C SER A 119 10.90 -11.74 21.27
N PRO A 120 10.84 -10.65 22.08
CA PRO A 120 10.75 -9.29 21.57
C PRO A 120 11.90 -8.89 20.63
N VAL A 121 13.10 -9.44 20.89
CA VAL A 121 14.31 -9.24 20.07
C VAL A 121 14.94 -10.61 19.80
N PRO A 122 14.45 -11.36 18.80
CA PRO A 122 14.92 -12.71 18.54
C PRO A 122 16.32 -12.69 17.93
N ARG A 123 17.19 -13.61 18.39
CA ARG A 123 18.45 -13.91 17.69
C ARG A 123 18.15 -14.56 16.34
N ALA A 124 19.11 -14.53 15.42
CA ALA A 124 18.94 -15.11 14.08
C ALA A 124 18.46 -16.58 14.10
N ARG A 125 18.98 -17.39 15.03
CA ARG A 125 18.57 -18.80 15.22
C ARG A 125 17.11 -18.92 15.68
N GLU A 126 16.70 -18.09 16.63
CA GLU A 126 15.33 -18.07 17.18
C GLU A 126 14.33 -17.62 16.12
N PHE A 127 14.67 -16.58 15.35
CA PHE A 127 13.89 -16.11 14.21
C PHE A 127 13.73 -17.23 13.17
N LYS A 128 14.83 -17.87 12.77
CA LYS A 128 14.83 -18.96 11.78
C LYS A 128 13.92 -20.12 12.19
N TYR A 129 14.04 -20.60 13.44
CA TYR A 129 13.19 -21.70 13.90
C TYR A 129 11.72 -21.29 14.01
N THR A 130 11.44 -20.09 14.52
CA THR A 130 10.07 -19.60 14.64
C THR A 130 9.42 -19.44 13.27
N LEU A 131 10.14 -18.88 12.30
CA LEU A 131 9.68 -18.76 10.92
C LEU A 131 9.43 -20.15 10.30
N ARG A 132 10.34 -21.11 10.51
CA ARG A 132 10.16 -22.49 10.01
C ARG A 132 8.88 -23.11 10.54
N VAL A 133 8.58 -22.95 11.83
CA VAL A 133 7.35 -23.46 12.44
C VAL A 133 6.12 -22.80 11.80
N PHE A 134 6.11 -21.47 11.63
CA PHE A 134 4.98 -20.79 10.98
C PHE A 134 4.74 -21.26 9.55
N VAL A 135 5.80 -21.46 8.77
CA VAL A 135 5.69 -21.96 7.39
C VAL A 135 5.08 -23.36 7.40
N LEU A 136 5.56 -24.27 8.26
CA LEU A 136 5.00 -25.62 8.37
C LEU A 136 3.52 -25.57 8.77
N GLU A 137 3.15 -24.77 9.77
CA GLU A 137 1.76 -24.62 10.20
C GLU A 137 0.82 -24.13 9.08
N GLN A 138 1.31 -23.31 8.15
CA GLN A 138 0.50 -22.85 7.02
C GLN A 138 0.16 -23.98 6.04
N PHE A 139 1.06 -24.94 5.84
CA PHE A 139 0.81 -26.10 4.97
C PHE A 139 -0.01 -27.19 5.67
N PHE A 140 0.12 -27.35 6.99
CA PHE A 140 -0.63 -28.34 7.76
C PHE A 140 -2.05 -27.89 8.15
N LYS A 141 -2.42 -26.63 7.92
CA LYS A 141 -3.79 -26.13 8.11
C LYS A 141 -4.44 -25.87 6.76
N PRO A 142 -5.40 -26.71 6.30
CA PRO A 142 -6.12 -26.44 5.07
C PRO A 142 -6.83 -25.07 5.16
N SER A 143 -6.56 -24.21 4.19
CA SER A 143 -7.20 -22.89 4.13
C SER A 143 -8.66 -23.04 3.69
N ARG A 144 -9.61 -22.80 4.59
CA ARG A 144 -11.06 -22.87 4.31
C ARG A 144 -11.53 -21.95 3.18
N HIS A 145 -10.76 -20.92 2.83
CA HIS A 145 -11.10 -19.92 1.81
C HIS A 145 -9.98 -19.76 0.76
N GLY A 146 -9.00 -20.66 0.75
CA GLY A 146 -7.91 -20.62 -0.22
C GLY A 146 -8.35 -21.28 -1.53
N SER A 147 -7.92 -20.72 -2.65
CA SER A 147 -8.06 -21.35 -3.98
C SER A 147 -6.92 -22.32 -4.28
N TYR A 148 -6.26 -22.85 -3.24
CA TYR A 148 -5.16 -23.81 -3.41
C TYR A 148 -5.77 -25.17 -3.74
N ASP A 149 -5.21 -25.86 -4.75
CA ASP A 149 -5.57 -27.25 -4.98
C ASP A 149 -5.26 -28.07 -3.73
N ILE A 150 -6.17 -28.97 -3.39
CA ILE A 150 -5.97 -29.92 -2.29
C ILE A 150 -4.90 -30.90 -2.78
N ASP A 151 -3.74 -30.88 -2.12
CA ASP A 151 -2.68 -31.85 -2.38
C ASP A 151 -3.22 -33.23 -1.99
N GLN A 152 -3.47 -34.10 -2.97
CA GLN A 152 -4.11 -35.42 -2.77
C GLN A 152 -3.16 -36.48 -2.18
N THR A 153 -2.04 -36.09 -1.59
CA THR A 153 -1.11 -37.01 -0.94
C THR A 153 -1.36 -37.10 0.56
N VAL A 154 -2.38 -37.87 0.96
CA VAL A 154 -2.37 -38.88 2.04
C VAL A 154 -3.43 -39.94 1.72
#